data_AF-A0A3S4CH29-F1
#
_entry.id   AF-A0A3S4CH29-F1
#
_cell.length_a   1.000
_cell.length_b   1.000
_cell.length_c   1.000
_cell.angle_alpha   90.00
_cell.angle_beta   90.00
_cell.angle_gamma   90.00
#
_symmetry.space_group_name_H-M   'P 1'
#
loop_
_entity.id
_entity.type
_entity.pdbx_description
1 polymer ?
#
loop_
_entity_poly.entity_id
_entity_poly.type
_entity_poly.pdbx_seq_one_letter_code
_entity_poly.pdbx_strand_id
1 'polypeptide(L)' 'MVEIIKRGQPKGERVHDITCRYCDSELRFREHEAKITHDQREGDFMTITCPVCKGSLTKVYHP' A
#
# COMPACT_ATOMS: atom_id res chain seq x y z
N MET A 1 23.76 27.13 6.27
CA MET A 1 23.70 26.33 5.03
C MET A 1 23.08 24.99 5.39
N VAL A 2 22.12 24.49 4.61
CA VAL A 2 21.48 23.19 4.87
C VAL A 2 21.91 22.24 3.77
N GLU A 3 22.44 21.09 4.15
CA GLU A 3 22.98 20.07 3.25
C GLU A 3 22.22 18.76 3.44
N ILE A 4 21.87 18.10 2.34
CA ILE A 4 21.18 16.81 2.38
C ILE A 4 22.23 15.72 2.54
N ILE A 5 22.33 15.17 3.76
CA ILE A 5 23.23 14.03 4.10
C ILE A 5 22.64 12.67 3.73
N LYS A 6 21.30 12.55 3.66
CA LYS A 6 20.60 11.37 3.16
C LYS A 6 19.21 11.76 2.69
N ARG A 7 18.86 11.40 1.45
CA ARG A 7 17.50 11.59 0.93
C ARG A 7 16.59 10.52 1.53
N GLY A 8 15.51 10.96 2.18
CA GLY A 8 14.43 10.05 2.59
C GLY A 8 13.64 9.56 1.38
N GLN A 9 13.01 8.40 1.49
CA GLN A 9 12.05 7.93 0.48
C GLN A 9 10.69 8.57 0.79
N PRO A 10 10.07 9.30 -0.16
CA PRO A 10 8.71 9.81 0.01
C PRO A 10 7.78 8.67 0.37
N LYS A 11 6.86 8.87 1.34
CA LYS A 11 5.94 7.80 1.80
C LYS A 11 5.19 7.16 0.62
N GLY A 12 4.76 7.96 -0.35
CA GLY A 12 4.10 7.48 -1.56
C GLY A 12 4.94 6.63 -2.52
N GLU A 13 6.27 6.54 -2.37
CA GLU A 13 7.14 5.68 -3.19
C GLU A 13 7.33 4.28 -2.60
N ARG A 14 6.80 4.01 -1.39
CA ARG A 14 6.87 2.68 -0.80
C ARG A 14 6.07 1.70 -1.65
N VAL A 15 6.66 0.54 -1.89
CA VAL A 15 6.08 -0.52 -2.71
C VAL A 15 5.63 -1.66 -1.80
N HIS A 16 4.45 -2.19 -2.07
CA HIS A 16 3.84 -3.27 -1.32
C HIS A 16 3.41 -4.39 -2.26
N ASP A 17 3.64 -5.62 -1.81
CA ASP A 17 3.19 -6.83 -2.51
C ASP A 17 1.98 -7.45 -1.78
N ILE A 18 0.99 -7.92 -2.53
CA ILE A 18 -0.20 -8.63 -2.00
C ILE A 18 -0.68 -9.70 -2.98
N THR A 19 -1.08 -10.85 -2.45
CA THR A 19 -1.75 -11.89 -3.23
C THR A 19 -3.25 -11.66 -3.23
N CYS A 20 -3.87 -11.67 -4.41
CA CYS A 20 -5.30 -11.54 -4.56
C CYS A 20 -6.02 -12.84 -4.16
N ARG A 21 -6.73 -12.84 -3.02
CA ARG A 21 -7.47 -14.01 -2.51
C ARG A 21 -8.64 -14.52 -3.39
N TYR A 22 -8.93 -13.85 -4.50
CA TYR A 22 -10.05 -14.19 -5.40
C TYR A 22 -9.60 -14.86 -6.70
N CYS A 23 -8.38 -14.61 -7.15
CA CYS A 23 -7.85 -15.11 -8.43
C CYS A 23 -6.37 -15.49 -8.37
N ASP A 24 -5.81 -15.54 -7.15
CA ASP A 24 -4.45 -15.94 -6.82
C ASP A 24 -3.32 -15.17 -7.53
N SER A 25 -3.64 -14.03 -8.15
CA SER A 25 -2.64 -13.16 -8.77
C SER A 25 -1.81 -12.42 -7.71
N GLU A 26 -0.50 -12.38 -7.90
CA GLU A 26 0.41 -11.55 -7.10
C GLU A 26 0.47 -10.13 -7.67
N LEU A 27 0.22 -9.13 -6.82
CA LEU A 27 0.16 -7.73 -7.20
C LEU A 27 1.23 -6.95 -6.45
N ARG A 28 1.88 -6.04 -7.17
CA ARG A 28 2.79 -5.05 -6.63
C ARG A 28 2.22 -3.66 -6.89
N PHE A 29 2.12 -2.85 -5.84
CA PHE A 29 1.56 -1.49 -5.93
C PHE A 29 2.34 -0.51 -5.06
N ARG A 30 2.34 0.76 -5.43
CA ARG A 30 2.89 1.86 -4.63
C ARG A 30 1.84 2.33 -3.63
N GLU A 31 2.28 2.84 -2.49
CA GLU A 31 1.40 3.31 -1.42
C GLU A 31 0.36 4.35 -1.92
N HIS A 32 0.73 5.23 -2.86
CA HIS A 32 -0.19 6.22 -3.44
C HIS A 32 -1.26 5.64 -4.37
N GLU A 33 -1.11 4.39 -4.80
CA GLU A 33 -2.11 3.68 -5.61
C GLU A 33 -3.20 3.04 -4.74
N ALA A 34 -2.99 3.00 -3.41
CA ALA A 34 -3.94 2.45 -2.46
C ALA A 34 -4.71 3.54 -1.71
N LYS A 35 -5.94 3.19 -1.32
CA LYS A 35 -6.70 3.98 -0.36
C LYS A 35 -6.27 3.59 1.05
N ILE A 36 -5.64 4.51 1.77
CA ILE A 36 -5.29 4.37 3.19
C ILE A 36 -6.52 4.73 4.04
N THR A 37 -6.90 3.82 4.93
CA THR A 37 -7.94 4.05 5.93
C THR A 37 -7.31 3.90 7.31
N HIS A 38 -7.51 4.93 8.15
CA HIS A 38 -7.03 4.94 9.52
C HIS A 38 -8.17 4.50 10.44
N ASP A 39 -8.04 3.33 11.06
CA ASP A 39 -9.02 2.80 12.03
C ASP A 39 -8.36 2.68 13.41
N GLN A 40 -8.95 3.35 14.41
CA GLN A 40 -8.41 3.38 15.78
C GLN A 40 -8.61 2.07 16.54
N ARG A 41 -9.41 1.13 16.03
CA ARG A 41 -9.68 -0.18 16.64
C ARG A 41 -8.79 -1.27 16.09
N GLU A 42 -8.65 -1.32 14.76
CA GLU A 42 -7.98 -2.42 14.05
C GLU A 42 -6.62 -2.03 13.46
N GLY A 43 -6.25 -0.75 13.54
CA GLY A 43 -5.06 -0.19 12.91
C GLY A 43 -5.31 0.31 11.50
N ASP A 44 -4.26 0.82 10.88
CA ASP A 44 -4.36 1.37 9.53
C ASP A 44 -4.36 0.26 8.47
N PHE A 45 -5.09 0.46 7.38
CA PHE A 45 -5.08 -0.48 6.26
C PHE A 45 -5.14 0.20 4.90
N MET A 46 -4.45 -0.42 3.93
CA MET A 46 -4.46 -0.07 2.52
C MET A 46 -5.47 -0.93 1.78
N THR A 47 -6.30 -0.29 0.95
CA THR A 47 -7.24 -0.99 0.06
C THR A 47 -6.87 -0.72 -1.39
N ILE A 48 -6.80 -1.78 -2.20
CA ILE A 48 -6.62 -1.73 -3.64
C ILE A 48 -7.67 -2.58 -4.36
N THR A 49 -7.89 -2.28 -5.64
CA THR A 49 -8.72 -3.11 -6.51
C THR A 49 -7.82 -3.98 -7.39
N CYS A 50 -8.03 -5.29 -7.38
CA CYS A 50 -7.32 -6.21 -8.26
C CYS A 50 -7.63 -5.86 -9.73
N PRO A 51 -6.63 -5.58 -10.58
CA PRO A 51 -6.88 -5.24 -11.98
C PRO A 51 -7.44 -6.42 -12.79
N VAL A 52 -7.19 -7.66 -12.35
CA VAL A 52 -7.59 -8.91 -13.00
C VAL A 52 -9.07 -9.22 -12.72
N CYS A 53 -9.42 -9.52 -11.46
CA CYS A 53 -10.77 -9.96 -11.10
C CYS A 53 -11.68 -8.84 -10.56
N LYS A 54 -11.17 -7.61 -10.42
CA LYS A 54 -11.87 -6.45 -9.81
C LYS A 54 -12.25 -6.63 -8.34
N GLY A 55 -11.76 -7.68 -7.67
CA GLY A 55 -11.94 -7.88 -6.24
C GLY A 55 -11.21 -6.83 -5.40
N SER A 56 -11.80 -6.44 -4.27
CA SER A 56 -11.20 -5.50 -3.31
C SER A 56 -10.27 -6.25 -2.36
N LEU A 57 -9.04 -5.75 -2.21
CA LEU A 57 -7.99 -6.35 -1.40
C LEU A 57 -7.56 -5.37 -0.31
N THR A 58 -7.38 -5.89 0.90
CA THR A 58 -6.97 -5.10 2.07
C THR A 58 -5.65 -5.63 2.60
N LYS A 59 -4.72 -4.72 2.90
CA LYS A 59 -3.42 -5.01 3.52
C LYS A 59 -3.23 -4.10 4.74
N VAL A 60 -2.79 -4.65 5.87
CA VAL A 60 -2.47 -3.84 7.05
C VAL A 60 -1.34 -2.85 6.71
N TYR A 61 -1.53 -1.59 7.04
CA TYR A 61 -0.60 -0.49 6.79
C TYR A 61 0.21 -0.22 8.06
N HIS A 62 1.54 -0.27 7.92
CA HIS A 62 2.47 0.11 8.98
C HIS A 62 3.35 1.24 8.42
N PRO A 63 3.18 2.49 8.91
CA PRO A 63 3.87 3.67 8.39
C PRO A 63 5.36 3.74 8.73
#